data_AF-A0A6P4IDW9-F1
#
_entry.id   AF-A0A6P4IDW9-F1
#
_cell.length_a   1.000
_cell.length_b   1.000
_cell.length_c   1.000
_cell.angle_alpha   90.00
_cell.angle_beta   90.00
_cell.angle_gamma   90.00
#
_symmetry.space_group_name_H-M   'P 1'
#
loop_
_entity.id
_entity.type
_entity.pdbx_description
1 polymer ?
#
loop_
_entity_poly.entity_id
_entity_poly.type
_entity_poly.pdbx_seq_one_letter_code
_entity_poly.pdbx_strand_id
1 'polypeptide(L)'
;MQSVIIAPLVIAACVLALVGGANSECCQDMKTVQYKISGGDCGDVGGEKSGDSCSIIICGNGEAVVGTYCGKGPCNLFGCACKNGCLQGNWVDDFLAKNSRYSIDIINVH
;
A
#
# COMPACT_ATOMS: atom_id res chain seq x y z
N MET A 1 21.66 49.93 3.35
CA MET A 1 22.40 48.72 2.94
C MET A 1 21.91 47.42 3.62
N GLN A 2 21.22 47.46 4.77
CA GLN A 2 20.65 46.25 5.41
C GLN A 2 19.44 45.64 4.67
N SER A 3 18.55 46.43 4.06
CA SER A 3 17.33 45.91 3.41
C SER A 3 17.56 45.12 2.12
N VAL A 4 18.72 45.26 1.47
CA VAL A 4 19.01 44.63 0.17
C VAL A 4 19.37 43.15 0.31
N ILE A 5 19.80 42.74 1.52
CA ILE A 5 20.26 41.37 1.80
C ILE A 5 19.14 40.52 2.41
N ILE A 6 18.22 41.14 3.15
CA ILE A 6 17.13 40.44 3.87
C ILE A 6 16.07 39.92 2.88
N ALA A 7 15.70 40.73 1.89
CA ALA A 7 14.70 40.36 0.88
C ALA A 7 15.04 39.08 0.08
N PRO A 8 16.24 38.92 -0.52
CA PRO A 8 16.57 37.69 -1.24
C PRO A 8 16.67 36.47 -0.34
N LEU A 9 17.09 36.63 0.92
CA LEU A 9 17.15 35.54 1.91
C LEU A 9 15.76 35.00 2.26
N VAL A 10 14.78 35.88 2.45
CA VAL A 10 13.38 35.49 2.73
C VAL A 10 12.77 34.81 1.51
N ILE A 11 13.01 35.33 0.31
CA ILE A 11 12.52 34.73 -0.93
C ILE A 11 13.12 33.34 -1.14
N ALA A 12 14.43 33.17 -0.94
CA ALA A 12 15.09 31.86 -1.04
C ALA A 12 14.55 30.85 -0.02
N ALA A 13 14.30 31.28 1.22
CA ALA A 13 13.71 30.43 2.26
C ALA A 13 12.26 30.01 1.91
N CYS A 14 11.44 30.92 1.38
CA CYS A 14 10.09 30.60 0.93
C CYS A 14 10.06 29.62 -0.25
N VAL A 15 11.00 29.75 -1.20
CA VAL A 15 11.09 28.82 -2.35
C VAL A 15 11.50 27.42 -1.88
N LEU A 16 12.44 27.31 -0.94
CA LEU A 16 12.81 26.01 -0.36
C LEU A 16 11.66 25.33 0.40
N ALA A 17 10.84 26.11 1.11
CA ALA A 17 9.65 25.60 1.79
C ALA A 17 8.56 25.11 0.83
N LEU A 18 8.43 25.74 -0.35
CA LEU A 18 7.46 25.36 -1.38
C LEU A 18 7.90 24.12 -2.18
N VAL A 19 9.20 23.91 -2.36
CA VAL A 19 9.75 22.72 -3.04
C VAL A 19 9.77 21.52 -2.10
N GLY A 20 9.90 21.76 -0.80
CA GLY A 20 9.84 20.76 0.26
C GLY A 20 8.42 20.36 0.65
N GLY A 21 7.59 19.95 -0.31
CA GLY A 21 6.40 19.18 0.00
C GLY A 21 6.82 17.86 0.64
N ALA A 22 6.95 17.83 1.97
CA ALA A 22 7.18 16.62 2.74
C ALA A 22 5.91 15.77 2.72
N ASN A 23 5.57 15.23 1.56
CA ASN A 23 4.58 14.19 1.44
C ASN A 23 5.21 12.95 2.06
N SER A 24 4.92 12.69 3.34
CA SER A 24 5.21 11.38 3.91
C SER A 24 4.40 10.37 3.10
N GLU A 25 5.08 9.48 2.36
CA GLU A 25 4.43 8.36 1.72
C GLU A 25 3.65 7.57 2.80
N CYS A 26 2.36 7.39 2.57
CA CYS A 26 1.45 6.68 3.47
C CYS A 26 1.00 5.38 2.81
N CYS A 27 1.11 4.26 3.52
CA CYS A 27 0.87 2.91 3.01
C CYS A 27 -0.47 2.36 3.50
N GLN A 28 -1.51 3.19 3.43
CA GLN A 28 -2.87 2.84 3.85
C GLN A 28 -3.67 2.14 2.75
N ASP A 29 -3.19 2.20 1.50
CA ASP A 29 -3.87 1.60 0.37
C ASP A 29 -3.82 0.06 0.48
N MET A 30 -5.01 -0.53 0.51
CA MET A 30 -5.25 -1.96 0.57
C MET A 30 -6.51 -2.27 -0.23
N LYS A 31 -6.62 -3.50 -0.75
CA LYS A 31 -7.81 -3.94 -1.47
C LYS A 31 -8.39 -5.19 -0.83
N THR A 32 -9.69 -5.19 -0.60
CA THR A 32 -10.41 -6.40 -0.22
C THR A 32 -10.81 -7.14 -1.49
N VAL A 33 -10.36 -8.38 -1.63
CA VAL A 33 -10.63 -9.23 -2.79
C VAL A 33 -11.52 -10.38 -2.34
N GLN A 34 -12.67 -10.50 -3.00
CA GLN A 34 -13.56 -11.63 -2.84
C GLN A 34 -13.40 -12.57 -4.03
N TYR A 35 -13.17 -13.86 -3.77
CA TYR A 35 -12.81 -14.83 -4.79
C TYR A 35 -13.31 -16.24 -4.47
N LYS A 36 -13.35 -17.11 -5.49
CA LYS A 36 -13.45 -18.55 -5.31
C LYS A 36 -12.10 -19.20 -5.58
N ILE A 37 -11.83 -20.32 -4.93
CA ILE A 37 -10.62 -21.10 -5.11
C ILE A 37 -10.98 -22.56 -5.37
N SER A 38 -10.26 -23.18 -6.29
CA SER A 38 -10.24 -24.63 -6.50
C SER A 38 -8.81 -25.15 -6.46
N GLY A 39 -8.64 -26.37 -5.94
CA GLY A 39 -7.32 -26.98 -5.74
C GLY A 39 -6.65 -26.60 -4.41
N GLY A 40 -7.36 -25.92 -3.51
CA GLY A 40 -6.90 -25.52 -2.17
C GLY A 40 -8.02 -24.85 -1.37
N ASP A 41 -7.69 -24.35 -0.19
CA ASP A 41 -8.59 -23.63 0.72
C ASP A 41 -8.26 -22.13 0.81
N CYS A 42 -9.18 -21.30 1.31
CA CYS A 42 -8.96 -19.85 1.42
C CYS A 42 -7.65 -19.49 2.16
N GLY A 43 -7.32 -20.25 3.21
CA GLY A 43 -6.12 -20.04 4.02
C GLY A 43 -4.80 -20.32 3.29
N ASP A 44 -4.81 -21.14 2.25
CA ASP A 44 -3.60 -21.48 1.49
C ASP A 44 -2.98 -20.29 0.76
N VAL A 45 -3.82 -19.28 0.47
CA VAL A 45 -3.43 -18.05 -0.22
C VAL A 45 -3.54 -16.82 0.68
N GLY A 46 -3.67 -17.03 2.01
CA GLY A 46 -3.74 -15.98 3.01
C GLY A 46 -5.11 -15.33 3.21
N GLY A 47 -6.18 -15.92 2.66
CA GLY A 47 -7.55 -15.45 2.85
C GLY A 47 -8.33 -16.22 3.91
N GLU A 48 -9.55 -15.77 4.17
CA GLU A 48 -10.48 -16.35 5.12
C GLU A 48 -11.82 -16.69 4.45
N LYS A 49 -12.58 -17.61 5.05
CA LYS A 49 -13.87 -18.02 4.51
C LYS A 49 -14.90 -16.91 4.73
N SER A 50 -15.60 -16.53 3.65
CA SER A 50 -16.68 -15.55 3.66
C SER A 50 -17.89 -16.11 2.90
N GLY A 51 -18.81 -16.75 3.65
CA GLY A 51 -19.94 -17.49 3.09
C GLY A 51 -19.48 -18.66 2.21
N ASP A 52 -19.91 -18.65 0.96
CA ASP A 52 -19.54 -19.64 -0.08
C ASP A 52 -18.32 -19.20 -0.92
N SER A 53 -17.60 -18.17 -0.46
CA SER A 53 -16.42 -17.59 -1.10
C SER A 53 -15.28 -17.40 -0.11
N CYS A 54 -14.15 -16.90 -0.60
CA CYS A 54 -13.02 -16.45 0.19
C CYS A 54 -12.91 -14.92 0.15
N SER A 55 -12.39 -14.34 1.21
CA SER A 55 -12.06 -12.91 1.32
C SER A 55 -10.62 -12.75 1.76
N ILE A 56 -9.91 -11.79 1.20
CA ILE A 56 -8.54 -11.44 1.58
C ILE A 56 -8.34 -9.93 1.43
N ILE A 57 -7.59 -9.33 2.35
CA ILE A 57 -7.13 -7.95 2.20
C ILE A 57 -5.69 -7.99 1.73
N ILE A 58 -5.38 -7.40 0.58
CA ILE A 58 -4.06 -7.42 -0.05
C ILE A 58 -3.42 -6.04 -0.15
N CYS A 59 -2.10 -6.03 -0.15
CA CYS A 59 -1.27 -4.88 -0.51
C CYS A 59 -1.03 -4.78 -2.01
N GLY A 60 -0.36 -3.71 -2.44
CA GLY A 60 -0.04 -3.45 -3.85
C GLY A 60 0.70 -4.59 -4.54
N ASN A 61 1.53 -5.34 -3.82
CA ASN A 61 2.28 -6.48 -4.33
C ASN A 61 1.48 -7.81 -4.37
N GLY A 62 0.18 -7.79 -4.08
CA GLY A 62 -0.68 -8.97 -4.09
C GLY A 62 -0.52 -9.93 -2.90
N GLU A 63 0.22 -9.55 -1.85
CA GLU A 63 0.29 -10.30 -0.60
C GLU A 63 -0.78 -9.86 0.39
N ALA A 64 -1.21 -10.80 1.25
CA ALA A 64 -2.08 -10.50 2.37
C ALA A 64 -1.49 -9.40 3.25
N VAL A 65 -2.32 -8.48 3.74
CA VAL A 65 -1.90 -7.46 4.70
C VAL A 65 -1.42 -8.15 5.99
N VAL A 66 -0.18 -7.86 6.40
CA VAL A 66 0.38 -8.32 7.67
C VAL A 66 0.49 -7.13 8.61
N GLY A 67 -0.32 -7.13 9.68
CA GLY A 67 -0.40 -6.00 10.62
C GLY A 67 -1.51 -5.02 10.24
N THR A 68 -1.18 -3.73 10.14
CA THR A 68 -2.17 -2.65 9.95
C THR A 68 -2.05 -1.92 8.61
N TYR A 69 -0.85 -1.89 8.02
CA TYR A 69 -0.54 -1.08 6.83
C TYR A 69 0.35 -1.85 5.87
N CYS A 70 0.36 -1.42 4.60
CA CYS A 70 1.15 -2.02 3.51
C CYS A 70 2.58 -1.47 3.43
N GLY A 71 3.24 -1.28 4.57
CA GLY A 71 4.64 -0.85 4.61
C GLY A 71 5.59 -2.02 4.34
N LYS A 72 6.71 -1.76 3.64
CA LYS A 72 7.82 -2.74 3.54
C LYS A 72 8.50 -2.97 4.89
N GLY A 73 8.23 -2.12 5.87
CA GLY A 73 8.68 -2.22 7.24
C GLY A 73 7.78 -1.38 8.15
N PRO A 74 8.16 -1.20 9.42
CA PRO A 74 7.33 -0.51 10.40
C PRO A 74 6.95 0.92 9.96
N CYS A 75 5.69 1.27 10.15
CA CYS A 75 5.14 2.60 9.93
C CYS A 75 4.89 3.33 11.25
N ASN A 76 4.68 4.64 11.19
CA ASN A 76 4.13 5.36 12.33
C ASN A 76 2.65 5.01 12.56
N LEU A 77 2.06 5.55 13.63
CA LEU A 77 0.66 5.27 14.02
C LEU A 77 -0.38 5.68 12.94
N PHE A 78 -0.01 6.54 12.00
CA PHE A 78 -0.89 6.97 10.91
C PHE A 78 -0.67 6.18 9.62
N GLY A 79 0.17 5.14 9.64
CA GLY A 79 0.50 4.36 8.45
C GLY A 79 1.37 5.11 7.45
N CYS A 80 2.07 6.15 7.88
CA CYS A 80 2.99 6.95 7.06
C CYS A 80 4.43 6.79 7.53
N ALA A 81 5.35 7.30 6.71
CA ALA A 81 6.79 7.24 6.98
C ALA A 81 7.27 5.80 7.26
N CYS A 82 6.71 4.84 6.52
CA CYS A 82 7.06 3.44 6.65
C CYS A 82 8.51 3.20 6.26
N LYS A 83 9.22 2.37 7.04
CA LYS A 83 10.59 1.98 6.71
C LYS A 83 10.62 1.32 5.33
N ASN A 84 11.39 1.90 4.42
CA ASN A 84 11.53 1.49 3.01
C ASN A 84 10.28 1.70 2.12
N GLY A 85 9.31 2.52 2.56
CA GLY A 85 8.12 2.87 1.77
C GLY A 85 7.06 1.76 1.73
N CYS A 86 6.19 1.81 0.73
CA CYS A 86 5.04 0.90 0.60
C CYS A 86 5.31 -0.34 -0.27
N LEU A 87 4.58 -1.43 0.00
CA LEU A 87 4.51 -2.61 -0.84
C LEU A 87 3.76 -2.27 -2.13
N GLN A 88 4.50 -2.19 -3.23
CA GLN A 88 4.01 -1.79 -4.55
C GLN A 88 3.91 -3.00 -5.50
N GLY A 89 3.02 -2.91 -6.47
CA GLY A 89 2.77 -3.93 -7.49
C GLY A 89 1.44 -3.72 -8.21
N ASN A 90 0.91 -4.79 -8.80
CA ASN A 90 -0.31 -4.80 -9.61
C ASN A 90 -1.51 -5.47 -8.90
N TRP A 91 -1.54 -5.42 -7.57
CA TRP A 91 -2.68 -5.83 -6.74
C TRP A 91 -3.13 -7.28 -7.04
N VAL A 92 -4.27 -7.41 -7.71
CA VAL A 92 -4.92 -8.68 -8.04
C VAL A 92 -4.12 -9.48 -9.05
N ASP A 93 -3.46 -8.81 -10.01
CA ASP A 93 -2.64 -9.52 -11.01
C ASP A 93 -1.46 -10.22 -10.33
N ASP A 94 -0.83 -9.54 -9.38
CA ASP A 94 0.27 -10.12 -8.60
C ASP A 94 -0.24 -11.22 -7.64
N PHE A 95 -1.43 -11.05 -7.05
CA PHE A 95 -2.06 -12.09 -6.23
C PHE A 95 -2.33 -13.36 -7.04
N LEU A 96 -2.87 -13.24 -8.25
CA LEU A 96 -3.11 -14.37 -9.16
C LEU A 96 -1.79 -15.00 -9.61
N ALA A 97 -0.79 -14.18 -9.98
CA ALA A 97 0.51 -14.67 -10.42
C ALA A 97 1.24 -15.46 -9.32
N LYS A 98 1.20 -14.99 -8.07
CA LYS A 98 1.82 -15.69 -6.92
C LYS A 98 1.11 -17.00 -6.57
N ASN A 99 -0.19 -17.08 -6.85
CA ASN A 99 -1.04 -18.22 -6.50
C ASN A 99 -1.45 -19.04 -7.72
N SER A 100 -0.66 -19.00 -8.80
CA SER A 100 -0.97 -19.63 -10.09
C SER A 100 -1.12 -21.16 -10.04
N ARG A 101 -0.73 -21.80 -8.93
CA ARG A 101 -0.97 -23.23 -8.67
C ARG A 101 -2.43 -23.56 -8.37
N TYR A 102 -3.22 -22.55 -8.02
CA TYR A 102 -4.65 -22.65 -7.72
C TYR A 102 -5.48 -22.06 -8.85
N SER A 103 -6.71 -22.56 -9.02
CA SER A 103 -7.68 -21.90 -9.89
C SER A 103 -8.45 -20.89 -9.04
N ILE A 104 -8.16 -19.60 -9.26
CA ILE A 104 -8.77 -18.50 -8.51
C ILE A 104 -9.65 -17.68 -9.44
N ASP A 105 -10.94 -17.56 -9.09
CA ASP A 105 -11.91 -16.75 -9.81
C ASP A 105 -12.29 -15.53 -8.96
N ILE A 106 -11.94 -14.33 -9.45
CA ILE A 106 -12.22 -13.08 -8.74
C ILE A 106 -13.70 -12.73 -8.91
N ILE A 107 -14.40 -12.56 -7.79
CA ILE A 107 -15.80 -12.13 -7.74
C ILE A 107 -15.88 -10.60 -7.66
N ASN A 108 -15.12 -10.02 -6.73
CA ASN A 108 -15.13 -8.58 -6.50
C ASN A 108 -13.81 -8.07 -5.91
N VAL A 109 -13.56 -6.77 -6.08
CA VAL A 109 -12.41 -6.03 -5.56
C VAL A 109 -12.92 -4.69 -5.02
N HIS A 110 -12.63 -4.40 -3.76
CA HIS A 110 -13.00 -3.17 -3.05
C HIS A 110 -11.77 -2.45 -2.55
#